data_AF-A0A2T7PQU7-F1
#
_entry.id   AF-A0A2T7PQU7-F1
#
_cell.length_a   1.000
_cell.length_b   1.000
_cell.length_c   1.000
_cell.angle_alpha   90.00
_cell.angle_beta   90.00
_cell.angle_gamma   90.00
#
_symmetry.space_group_name_H-M   'P 1'
#
loop_
_entity.id
_entity.type
_entity.pdbx_description
1 polymer ?
#
loop_
_entity_poly.entity_id
_entity_poly.type
_entity_poly.pdbx_seq_one_letter_code
_entity_poly.pdbx_strand_id
1 'polypeptide(L)'
;MQSVPASVIGGLASRESNGGDSLKDGYGDNKQAWGILQCDLKTSNLPCKTCGAYSCCHIEMMVSKVLVPFIQKVKKDHPSWKPEQQLQGGVAAYNFSPNDVRTWERLDVGTANGDYSNDVMARAQFLKKNYGWS
;
A
#
# COMPACT_ATOMS: atom_id res chain seq x y z
N MET A 1 -9.89 -15.53 3.23
CA MET A 1 -9.06 -14.32 3.42
C MET A 1 -8.02 -14.29 2.32
N GLN A 2 -7.95 -13.22 1.53
CA GLN A 2 -6.85 -13.11 0.57
C GLN A 2 -5.57 -12.77 1.33
N SER A 3 -4.58 -13.66 1.25
CA SER A 3 -3.24 -13.39 1.78
C SER A 3 -2.54 -12.37 0.87
N VAL A 4 -1.98 -11.31 1.47
CA VAL A 4 -1.12 -10.35 0.76
C VAL A 4 0.33 -10.77 1.02
N PRO A 5 1.17 -10.94 -0.02
CA PRO A 5 2.57 -11.32 0.15
C PRO A 5 3.31 -10.37 1.09
N ALA A 6 4.15 -10.90 1.98
CA ALA A 6 4.94 -10.08 2.91
C ALA A 6 5.86 -9.11 2.15
N SER A 7 6.37 -9.52 0.98
CA SER A 7 7.16 -8.65 0.09
C SER A 7 6.39 -7.44 -0.43
N VAL A 8 5.09 -7.54 -0.69
CA VAL A 8 4.27 -6.39 -1.13
C VAL A 8 4.09 -5.39 0.01
N ILE A 9 3.84 -5.88 1.22
CA ILE A 9 3.73 -5.04 2.42
C ILE A 9 5.06 -4.32 2.69
N GLY A 10 6.20 -5.04 2.56
CA GLY A 10 7.53 -4.44 2.66
C GLY A 10 7.82 -3.41 1.56
N GLY A 11 7.39 -3.68 0.32
CA GLY A 11 7.49 -2.74 -0.80
C GLY A 11 6.71 -1.45 -0.54
N LEU A 12 5.49 -1.56 0.01
CA LEU A 12 4.70 -0.41 0.45
C LEU A 12 5.43 0.38 1.54
N ALA A 13 5.88 -0.27 2.62
CA ALA A 13 6.61 0.41 3.70
C ALA A 13 7.88 1.12 3.20
N SER A 14 8.58 0.51 2.24
CA SER A 14 9.73 1.13 1.57
C SER A 14 9.33 2.38 0.79
N ARG A 15 8.26 2.35 0.00
CA ARG A 15 7.78 3.52 -0.76
C ARG A 15 7.21 4.62 0.14
N GLU A 16 6.44 4.23 1.15
CA GLU A 16 5.72 5.16 2.04
C GLU A 16 6.63 5.91 2.99
N SER A 17 7.68 5.26 3.51
CA SER A 17 8.47 5.85 4.60
C SER A 17 9.95 5.49 4.59
N ASN A 18 10.46 4.90 3.49
CA ASN A 18 11.79 4.28 3.45
C ASN A 18 11.98 3.28 4.60
N GLY A 19 10.98 2.41 4.83
CA GLY A 19 11.02 1.45 5.93
C GLY A 19 10.90 2.10 7.32
N GLY A 20 10.52 3.38 7.38
CA GLY A 20 10.37 4.16 8.59
C GLY A 20 11.48 5.18 8.83
N ASP A 21 12.55 5.17 8.02
CA ASP A 21 13.68 6.11 8.12
C ASP A 21 13.29 7.57 7.85
N SER A 22 12.19 7.78 7.11
CA SER A 22 11.71 9.14 6.78
C SER A 22 10.77 9.72 7.85
N LEU A 23 10.43 8.93 8.88
CA LEU A 23 9.49 9.35 9.91
C LEU A 23 10.17 10.20 10.98
N LYS A 24 9.42 11.15 11.55
CA LYS A 24 9.81 11.93 12.73
C LYS A 24 8.80 11.67 13.83
N ASP A 25 9.23 11.02 14.91
CA ASP A 25 8.37 10.59 16.01
C ASP A 25 7.14 9.78 15.54
N GLY A 26 7.33 8.94 14.52
CA GLY A 26 6.28 8.13 13.90
C GLY A 26 5.40 8.87 12.88
N TYR A 27 5.57 10.18 12.71
CA TYR A 27 4.83 10.97 11.72
C TYR A 27 5.58 11.07 10.39
N GLY A 28 4.82 11.04 9.29
CA GLY A 28 5.27 11.46 7.96
C GLY A 28 4.32 12.50 7.36
N ASP A 29 4.52 12.81 6.08
CA ASP A 29 3.77 13.83 5.31
C ASP A 29 3.46 15.12 6.09
N ASN A 30 4.49 15.79 6.62
CA ASN A 30 4.32 17.01 7.43
C ASN A 30 3.34 16.85 8.61
N LYS A 31 3.37 15.71 9.29
CA LYS A 31 2.47 15.31 10.39
C LYS A 31 1.03 15.01 9.98
N GLN A 32 0.78 14.73 8.70
CA GLN A 32 -0.54 14.33 8.20
C GLN A 32 -0.71 12.82 8.14
N ALA A 33 0.36 12.04 8.23
CA ALA A 33 0.30 10.58 8.21
C ALA A 33 1.07 9.94 9.38
N TRP A 34 0.68 8.73 9.75
CA TRP A 34 1.24 7.99 10.88
C TRP A 34 1.78 6.62 10.47
N GLY A 35 2.95 6.27 11.00
CA GLY A 35 3.53 4.94 10.93
C GLY A 35 4.15 4.56 9.59
N ILE A 36 4.77 3.37 9.57
CA ILE A 36 5.59 2.88 8.44
C ILE A 36 4.81 2.69 7.13
N LEU A 37 3.49 2.56 7.23
CA LEU A 37 2.55 2.48 6.11
C LEU A 37 1.69 3.74 5.96
N GLN A 38 2.06 4.86 6.59
CA GLN A 38 1.47 6.19 6.39
C GLN A 38 -0.07 6.23 6.42
N CYS A 39 -0.64 5.84 7.55
CA CYS A 39 -2.08 6.01 7.82
C CYS A 39 -2.43 7.51 7.80
N ASP A 40 -3.15 7.96 6.78
CA ASP A 40 -3.61 9.34 6.62
C ASP A 40 -4.53 9.72 7.79
N LEU A 41 -4.17 10.77 8.53
CA LEU A 41 -4.86 11.20 9.74
C LEU A 41 -6.14 12.00 9.47
N LYS A 42 -6.37 12.44 8.24
CA LYS A 42 -7.50 13.25 7.82
C LYS A 42 -8.57 12.44 7.08
N THR A 43 -8.16 11.56 6.17
CA THR A 43 -9.08 10.94 5.21
C THR A 43 -9.34 9.46 5.46
N SER A 44 -8.45 8.75 6.18
CA SER A 44 -8.59 7.30 6.38
C SER A 44 -9.78 6.93 7.27
N ASN A 45 -10.23 7.82 8.15
CA ASN A 45 -11.16 7.55 9.25
C ASN A 45 -10.74 6.37 10.15
N LEU A 46 -9.44 6.03 10.16
CA LEU A 46 -8.89 4.97 11.00
C LEU A 46 -8.34 5.55 12.32
N PRO A 47 -8.34 4.77 13.41
CA PRO A 47 -7.72 5.16 14.66
C PRO A 47 -6.18 5.03 14.58
N CYS A 48 -5.54 5.72 13.62
CA CYS A 48 -4.15 5.47 13.24
C CYS A 48 -3.17 5.39 14.43
N LYS A 49 -3.35 6.26 15.42
CA LYS A 49 -2.44 6.41 16.57
C LYS A 49 -2.69 5.48 17.74
N THR A 50 -3.69 4.58 17.67
CA THR A 50 -3.87 3.55 18.72
C THR A 50 -2.83 2.44 18.61
N CYS A 51 -2.18 2.32 17.45
CA CYS A 51 -1.06 1.43 17.22
C CYS A 51 0.27 2.21 17.20
N GLY A 52 1.34 1.60 17.70
CA GLY A 52 2.69 2.16 17.55
C GLY A 52 3.10 2.24 16.08
N ALA A 53 3.83 3.29 15.68
CA ALA A 53 4.18 3.60 14.29
C ALA A 53 4.85 2.44 13.50
N TYR A 54 5.57 1.55 14.20
CA TYR A 54 6.31 0.42 13.63
C TYR A 54 5.73 -0.95 14.03
N SER A 55 4.61 -0.95 14.75
CA SER A 55 4.07 -2.15 15.38
C SER A 55 3.31 -3.05 14.40
N CYS A 56 3.21 -4.34 14.70
CA CYS A 56 2.33 -5.25 13.96
C CYS A 56 0.88 -4.76 13.95
N CYS A 57 0.39 -4.16 15.06
CA CYS A 57 -0.92 -3.53 15.13
C CYS A 57 -1.13 -2.52 13.99
N HIS A 58 -0.14 -1.66 13.72
CA HIS A 58 -0.21 -0.67 12.64
C HIS A 58 -0.24 -1.34 11.27
N ILE A 59 0.64 -2.32 11.04
CA ILE A 59 0.72 -3.08 9.78
C ILE A 59 -0.60 -3.79 9.51
N GLU A 60 -1.11 -4.54 10.49
CA GLU A 60 -2.35 -5.30 10.39
C GLU A 60 -3.56 -4.40 10.16
N MET A 61 -3.62 -3.24 10.82
CA MET A 61 -4.66 -2.24 10.59
C MET A 61 -4.65 -1.76 9.13
N MET A 62 -3.49 -1.33 8.61
CA MET A 62 -3.42 -0.82 7.24
C MET A 62 -3.67 -1.91 6.20
N VAL A 63 -3.17 -3.12 6.43
CA VAL A 63 -3.41 -4.26 5.52
C VAL A 63 -4.89 -4.66 5.52
N SER A 64 -5.50 -4.83 6.70
CA SER A 64 -6.88 -5.32 6.82
C SER A 64 -7.94 -4.29 6.50
N LYS A 65 -7.68 -3.00 6.78
CA LYS A 65 -8.67 -1.92 6.63
C LYS A 65 -8.51 -1.11 5.35
N VAL A 66 -7.33 -1.16 4.69
CA VAL A 66 -7.07 -0.37 3.48
C VAL A 66 -6.70 -1.28 2.31
N LEU A 67 -5.55 -1.96 2.38
CA LEU A 67 -5.02 -2.68 1.21
C LEU A 67 -5.91 -3.84 0.76
N VAL A 68 -6.35 -4.70 1.68
CA VAL A 68 -7.22 -5.84 1.34
C VAL A 68 -8.56 -5.35 0.75
N PRO A 69 -9.29 -4.41 1.37
CA PRO A 69 -10.49 -3.83 0.78
C PRO A 69 -10.28 -3.24 -0.62
N PHE A 70 -9.15 -2.55 -0.84
CA PHE A 70 -8.85 -1.97 -2.15
C PHE A 70 -8.59 -3.05 -3.21
N ILE A 71 -7.83 -4.10 -2.89
CA ILE A 71 -7.66 -5.25 -3.76
C ILE A 71 -9.02 -5.88 -4.08
N GLN A 72 -9.90 -6.08 -3.09
CA GLN A 72 -11.23 -6.66 -3.34
C GLN A 72 -12.09 -5.78 -4.23
N LYS A 73 -12.03 -4.45 -4.07
CA LYS A 73 -12.75 -3.53 -4.95
C LYS A 73 -12.22 -3.60 -6.38
N VAL A 74 -10.90 -3.59 -6.57
CA VAL A 74 -10.30 -3.75 -7.91
C VAL A 74 -10.68 -5.08 -8.55
N LYS A 75 -10.70 -6.17 -7.78
CA LYS A 75 -11.17 -7.48 -8.27
C LYS A 75 -12.61 -7.44 -8.76
N LYS A 76 -13.48 -6.76 -8.02
CA LYS A 76 -14.90 -6.59 -8.37
C LYS A 76 -15.07 -5.74 -9.63
N ASP A 77 -14.33 -4.63 -9.72
CA ASP A 77 -14.47 -3.66 -10.80
C ASP A 77 -13.76 -4.12 -12.09
N HIS A 78 -12.71 -4.94 -11.96
CA HIS A 78 -11.90 -5.48 -13.06
C HIS A 78 -11.79 -7.01 -12.99
N PRO A 79 -12.91 -7.75 -13.15
CA PRO A 79 -12.91 -9.21 -13.00
C PRO A 79 -12.14 -9.93 -14.11
N SER A 80 -11.89 -9.28 -15.26
CA SER A 80 -11.13 -9.84 -16.38
C SER A 80 -9.60 -9.71 -16.22
N TRP A 81 -9.13 -8.90 -15.27
CA TRP A 81 -7.71 -8.77 -14.98
C TRP A 81 -7.15 -10.04 -14.32
N LYS A 82 -5.89 -10.36 -14.58
CA LYS A 82 -5.18 -11.45 -13.90
C LYS A 82 -5.10 -11.16 -12.39
N PRO A 83 -5.01 -12.19 -11.53
CA PRO A 83 -4.87 -12.00 -10.09
C PRO A 83 -3.72 -11.05 -9.69
N GLU A 84 -2.60 -11.10 -10.40
CA GLU A 84 -1.44 -10.23 -10.17
C GLU A 84 -1.72 -8.77 -10.55
N GLN A 85 -2.47 -8.55 -11.64
CA GLN A 85 -2.91 -7.22 -12.06
C GLN A 85 -3.90 -6.62 -11.06
N GLN A 86 -4.81 -7.45 -10.51
CA GLN A 86 -5.74 -7.03 -9.46
C GLN A 86 -5.02 -6.66 -8.16
N LEU A 87 -3.98 -7.43 -7.79
CA LEU A 87 -3.11 -7.12 -6.67
C LEU A 87 -2.41 -5.76 -6.88
N GLN A 88 -1.75 -5.57 -8.02
CA GLN A 88 -1.06 -4.33 -8.34
C GLN A 88 -2.04 -3.14 -8.41
N GLY A 89 -3.25 -3.34 -8.94
CA GLY A 89 -4.28 -2.31 -8.93
C GLY A 89 -4.71 -1.92 -7.52
N GLY A 90 -4.81 -2.87 -6.59
CA GLY A 90 -5.04 -2.57 -5.18
C GLY A 90 -3.88 -1.80 -4.52
N VAL A 91 -2.65 -2.04 -4.96
CA VAL A 91 -1.48 -1.24 -4.56
C VAL A 91 -1.55 0.17 -5.13
N ALA A 92 -1.90 0.36 -6.41
CA ALA A 92 -2.11 1.69 -6.99
C ALA A 92 -3.20 2.47 -6.23
N ALA A 93 -4.33 1.80 -5.96
CA ALA A 93 -5.45 2.31 -5.19
C ALA A 93 -5.05 2.82 -3.79
N TYR A 94 -3.99 2.25 -3.19
CA TYR A 94 -3.49 2.67 -1.89
C TYR A 94 -3.07 4.14 -1.88
N ASN A 95 -2.54 4.63 -3.01
CA ASN A 95 -2.08 6.01 -3.14
C ASN A 95 -3.20 7.00 -3.52
N PHE A 96 -4.11 6.59 -4.42
CA PHE A 96 -5.03 7.54 -5.06
C PHE A 96 -6.53 7.18 -4.99
N SER A 97 -6.93 6.19 -4.17
CA SER A 97 -8.28 5.60 -4.11
C SER A 97 -8.57 4.51 -5.15
N PRO A 98 -9.32 3.46 -4.79
CA PRO A 98 -9.70 2.39 -5.73
C PRO A 98 -10.67 2.83 -6.83
N ASN A 99 -11.32 3.99 -6.72
CA ASN A 99 -12.19 4.51 -7.80
C ASN A 99 -11.38 5.04 -9.00
N ASP A 100 -10.09 5.32 -8.83
CA ASP A 100 -9.22 5.83 -9.89
C ASP A 100 -8.44 4.73 -10.62
N VAL A 101 -8.61 3.47 -10.22
CA VAL A 101 -8.15 2.29 -10.97
C VAL A 101 -9.10 2.05 -12.14
N ARG A 102 -8.73 2.53 -13.34
CA ARG A 102 -9.61 2.51 -14.53
C ARG A 102 -9.19 1.53 -15.62
N THR A 103 -7.90 1.51 -15.96
CA THR A 103 -7.36 0.71 -17.08
C THR A 103 -5.97 0.20 -16.74
N TRP A 104 -5.59 -0.97 -17.25
CA TRP A 104 -4.30 -1.58 -16.95
C TRP A 104 -3.13 -0.78 -17.55
N GLU A 105 -3.27 -0.32 -18.79
CA GLU A 105 -2.23 0.35 -19.57
C GLU A 105 -1.83 1.72 -18.96
N ARG A 106 -2.72 2.30 -18.17
CA ARG A 106 -2.54 3.62 -17.53
C ARG A 106 -2.71 3.55 -16.02
N LEU A 107 -2.45 2.39 -15.42
CA LEU A 107 -2.80 2.10 -14.04
C LEU A 107 -2.32 3.17 -13.05
N ASP A 108 -1.07 3.60 -13.16
CA ASP A 108 -0.47 4.55 -12.21
C ASP A 108 -0.66 6.02 -12.60
N VAL A 109 -1.32 6.33 -13.72
CA VAL A 109 -1.55 7.74 -14.12
C VAL A 109 -2.43 8.41 -13.07
N GLY A 110 -1.89 9.43 -12.41
CA GLY A 110 -2.55 10.15 -11.31
C GLY A 110 -2.09 9.74 -9.91
N THR A 111 -1.33 8.64 -9.79
CA THR A 111 -0.60 8.34 -8.55
C THR A 111 0.58 9.30 -8.36
N ALA A 112 1.16 9.34 -7.16
CA ALA A 112 2.39 10.08 -6.88
C ALA A 112 3.49 9.70 -7.89
N ASN A 113 4.01 10.70 -8.62
CA ASN A 113 4.98 10.56 -9.72
C ASN A 113 4.52 9.72 -10.92
N GLY A 114 3.27 9.23 -10.94
CA GLY A 114 2.75 8.41 -12.02
C GLY A 114 3.31 6.98 -12.06
N ASP A 115 3.88 6.48 -10.96
CA ASP A 115 4.64 5.22 -10.92
C ASP A 115 4.39 4.35 -9.68
N TYR A 116 3.44 4.73 -8.82
CA TYR A 116 3.39 4.25 -7.44
C TYR A 116 3.35 2.72 -7.32
N SER A 117 2.44 2.05 -8.02
CA SER A 117 2.33 0.60 -7.92
C SER A 117 3.48 -0.11 -8.62
N ASN A 118 3.95 0.39 -9.76
CA ASN A 118 5.11 -0.18 -10.45
C ASN A 118 6.37 -0.16 -9.58
N ASP A 119 6.65 0.95 -8.90
CA ASP A 119 7.78 1.05 -7.97
C ASP A 119 7.62 0.11 -6.76
N VAL A 120 6.44 0.10 -6.12
CA VAL A 120 6.17 -0.81 -5.00
C VAL A 120 6.36 -2.28 -5.41
N MET A 121 5.86 -2.67 -6.58
CA MET A 121 5.99 -4.05 -7.07
C MET A 121 7.44 -4.40 -7.40
N ALA A 122 8.24 -3.46 -7.94
CA ALA A 122 9.67 -3.67 -8.16
C ALA A 122 10.43 -3.88 -6.83
N ARG A 123 10.13 -3.06 -5.80
CA ARG A 123 10.68 -3.23 -4.44
C ARG A 123 10.25 -4.57 -3.83
N ALA A 124 9.00 -4.97 -4.02
CA ALA A 124 8.50 -6.27 -3.54
C ALA A 124 9.23 -7.45 -4.23
N GLN A 125 9.45 -7.37 -5.54
CA GLN A 125 10.23 -8.38 -6.26
C GLN A 125 11.67 -8.48 -5.74
N PHE A 126 12.30 -7.34 -5.44
CA PHE A 126 13.62 -7.32 -4.81
C PHE A 126 13.60 -8.01 -3.44
N LEU A 127 12.61 -7.73 -2.59
CA LEU A 127 12.48 -8.36 -1.27
C LEU A 127 12.27 -9.86 -1.37
N LYS A 128 11.40 -10.30 -2.29
CA LYS A 128 11.15 -11.71 -2.56
C LYS A 128 12.41 -12.42 -3.05
N LYS A 129 13.14 -11.82 -4.00
CA LYS A 129 14.33 -12.41 -4.62
C LYS A 129 15.51 -12.53 -3.65
N ASN A 130 15.76 -11.51 -2.84
CA ASN A 130 16.97 -11.43 -2.03
C ASN A 130 16.78 -11.91 -0.59
N TYR A 131 15.55 -11.90 -0.07
CA TYR A 131 15.25 -12.24 1.32
C TYR A 131 14.16 -13.30 1.48
N GLY A 132 13.57 -13.80 0.39
CA GLY A 132 12.58 -14.88 0.44
C GLY A 132 11.22 -14.47 1.01
N TRP A 133 10.89 -13.18 1.04
CA TRP A 133 9.61 -12.69 1.59
C TRP A 133 8.45 -13.06 0.65
N SER A 134 7.66 -14.07 1.04
CA SER A 134 6.52 -14.62 0.28
C SER A 134 5.16 -14.17 0.80
#